data_AF-A0A3N6A636-F1
#
_entry.id   AF-A0A3N6A636-F1
#
_cell.length_a   1.000
_cell.length_b   1.000
_cell.length_c   1.000
_cell.angle_alpha   90.00
_cell.angle_beta   90.00
_cell.angle_gamma   90.00
#
_symmetry.space_group_name_H-M   'P 1'
#
loop_
_entity.id
_entity.type
_entity.pdbx_description
1 polymer ?
#
loop_
_entity_poly.entity_id
_entity_poly.type
_entity_poly.pdbx_seq_one_letter_code
_entity_poly.pdbx_strand_id
1 'polypeptide(L)'
;MAFEWIGEENYLRERVARNSARTRGANCTSADAAVMFERTDGRRQIVLIEWKYTESYGGLSLKIAKSGTDRTGIYRWLFDGDNCPIDKALLPDFDRLFYEPFYQFMRQQFLASRMEMAKELGADLVSLLHIAPNQNTDFWKVTSPELRELGKTATDVWKRLVGGCGRFMSVSTEELFGGLSSDRLPEMAAWLEYIAARYPWVRGSVRI
;
A
#
# COMPACT_ATOMS: atom_id res chain seq x y z
N MET A 1 -4.19 -8.03 15.04
CA MET A 1 -3.13 -7.65 14.07
C MET A 1 -2.66 -8.92 13.38
N ALA A 2 -2.40 -8.85 12.08
CA ALA A 2 -1.78 -9.92 11.30
C ALA A 2 -0.61 -9.35 10.49
N PHE A 3 0.36 -10.20 10.14
CA PHE A 3 1.49 -9.85 9.28
C PHE A 3 1.38 -10.58 7.95
N GLU A 4 1.90 -9.97 6.88
CA GLU A 4 1.88 -10.48 5.52
C GLU A 4 0.46 -10.94 5.10
N TRP A 5 -0.50 -10.04 5.32
CA TRP A 5 -1.92 -10.30 5.14
C TRP A 5 -2.31 -10.35 3.67
N ILE A 6 -3.04 -11.40 3.29
CA ILE A 6 -3.49 -11.63 1.91
C ILE A 6 -5.02 -11.60 1.76
N GLY A 7 -5.78 -11.43 2.85
CA GLY A 7 -7.23 -11.62 2.90
C GLY A 7 -7.64 -13.09 3.09
N GLU A 8 -8.78 -13.34 3.72
CA GLU A 8 -9.28 -14.70 4.00
C GLU A 8 -9.56 -15.46 2.69
N GLU A 9 -10.03 -14.74 1.67
CA GLU A 9 -10.37 -15.29 0.35
C GLU A 9 -9.47 -14.76 -0.78
N ASN A 10 -9.40 -15.51 -1.90
CA ASN A 10 -8.62 -15.10 -3.09
C ASN A 10 -9.37 -14.05 -3.93
N TYR A 11 -9.61 -12.88 -3.35
CA TYR A 11 -10.43 -11.85 -4.00
C TYR A 11 -9.91 -11.38 -5.35
N LEU A 12 -8.58 -11.39 -5.53
CA LEU A 12 -7.94 -10.93 -6.76
C LEU A 12 -7.84 -12.01 -7.84
N ARG A 13 -8.18 -13.26 -7.50
CA ARG A 13 -8.04 -14.43 -8.38
C ARG A 13 -6.62 -14.60 -8.90
N GLU A 14 -5.65 -14.20 -8.10
CA GLU A 14 -4.23 -14.40 -8.41
C GLU A 14 -3.89 -15.88 -8.40
N ARG A 15 -2.87 -16.24 -9.17
CA ARG A 15 -2.52 -17.65 -9.39
C ARG A 15 -2.01 -18.28 -8.10
N VAL A 16 -2.69 -19.33 -7.68
CA VAL A 16 -2.22 -20.27 -6.65
C VAL A 16 -1.58 -21.46 -7.37
N ALA A 17 -0.48 -22.01 -6.85
CA ALA A 17 0.06 -23.24 -7.42
C ALA A 17 -0.98 -24.37 -7.29
N ARG A 18 -1.01 -25.28 -8.28
CA ARG A 18 -1.98 -26.39 -8.29
C ARG A 18 -1.81 -27.19 -7.00
N ASN A 19 -2.90 -27.34 -6.24
CA ASN A 19 -2.95 -28.07 -4.97
C ASN A 19 -2.12 -27.50 -3.80
N SER A 20 -1.75 -26.21 -3.82
CA SER A 20 -1.13 -25.55 -2.66
C SER A 20 -2.14 -24.71 -1.89
N ALA A 21 -2.02 -24.68 -0.56
CA ALA A 21 -2.64 -23.61 0.24
C ALA A 21 -2.14 -22.25 -0.27
N ARG A 22 -2.98 -21.21 -0.14
CA ARG A 22 -2.54 -19.84 -0.42
C ARG A 22 -1.41 -19.48 0.54
N THR A 23 -0.23 -19.23 -0.01
CA THR A 23 0.91 -18.72 0.72
C THR A 23 1.33 -17.38 0.10
N ARG A 24 1.76 -16.46 0.94
CA ARG A 24 2.36 -15.18 0.53
C ARG A 24 3.60 -15.40 -0.34
N GLY A 25 3.97 -14.39 -1.12
CA GLY A 25 5.18 -14.40 -1.94
C GLY A 25 4.91 -14.22 -3.43
N ALA A 26 5.73 -14.86 -4.27
CA ALA A 26 5.70 -14.63 -5.71
C ALA A 26 4.30 -14.91 -6.31
N ASN A 27 3.73 -13.88 -6.96
CA ASN A 27 2.41 -13.89 -7.60
C ASN A 27 1.19 -13.78 -6.65
N CYS A 28 1.38 -13.46 -5.37
CA CYS A 28 0.28 -13.13 -4.45
C CYS A 28 0.43 -11.69 -3.94
N THR A 29 -0.67 -10.97 -3.83
CA THR A 29 -0.74 -9.65 -3.20
C THR A 29 -0.81 -9.83 -1.70
N SER A 30 0.13 -9.22 -0.98
CA SER A 30 0.12 -9.12 0.47
C SER A 30 0.33 -7.68 0.91
N ALA A 31 -0.22 -7.34 2.07
CA ALA A 31 0.20 -6.18 2.85
C ALA A 31 1.14 -6.63 3.97
N ASP A 32 2.18 -5.86 4.29
CA ASP A 32 3.12 -6.19 5.36
C ASP A 32 2.43 -6.42 6.70
N ALA A 33 1.37 -5.66 6.99
CA ALA A 33 0.52 -5.90 8.14
C ALA A 33 -0.95 -5.54 7.87
N ALA A 34 -1.84 -6.07 8.70
CA ALA A 34 -3.24 -5.67 8.78
C ALA A 34 -3.65 -5.47 10.25
N VAL A 35 -4.31 -4.35 10.52
CA VAL A 35 -4.87 -4.02 11.84
C VAL A 35 -6.35 -3.75 11.68
N MET A 36 -7.17 -4.31 12.57
CA MET A 36 -8.59 -4.01 12.66
C MET A 36 -8.90 -3.33 13.99
N PHE A 37 -9.75 -2.31 13.95
CA PHE A 37 -10.24 -1.62 15.13
C PHE A 37 -11.68 -1.12 14.93
N GLU A 38 -12.34 -0.80 16.03
CA GLU A 38 -13.61 -0.08 16.03
C GLU A 38 -13.33 1.43 16.11
N ARG A 39 -13.94 2.19 15.21
CA ARG A 39 -13.87 3.65 15.19
C ARG A 39 -14.81 4.24 16.23
N THR A 40 -14.62 5.52 16.56
CA THR A 40 -15.52 6.26 17.46
C THR A 40 -16.94 6.42 16.93
N ASP A 41 -17.14 6.25 15.62
CA ASP A 41 -18.46 6.22 14.96
C ASP A 41 -19.09 4.81 14.95
N GLY A 42 -18.50 3.83 15.64
CA GLY A 42 -18.99 2.45 15.75
C GLY A 42 -18.69 1.56 14.54
N ARG A 43 -18.07 2.09 13.47
CA ARG A 43 -17.70 1.30 12.30
C ARG A 43 -16.43 0.50 12.54
N ARG A 44 -16.36 -0.70 11.96
CA ARG A 44 -15.12 -1.50 11.95
C ARG A 44 -14.26 -1.12 10.75
N GLN A 45 -12.98 -0.83 10.98
CA GLN A 45 -12.03 -0.53 9.93
C GLN A 45 -10.85 -1.49 9.97
N ILE A 46 -10.50 -2.03 8.80
CA ILE A 46 -9.21 -2.67 8.58
C ILE A 46 -8.28 -1.66 7.90
N VAL A 47 -7.06 -1.54 8.41
CA VAL A 47 -5.97 -0.83 7.77
C VAL A 47 -4.95 -1.86 7.29
N LEU A 48 -4.78 -1.95 5.97
CA LEU A 48 -3.69 -2.67 5.34
C LEU A 48 -2.47 -1.75 5.32
N ILE A 49 -1.35 -2.20 5.88
CA ILE A 49 -0.15 -1.39 6.07
C ILE A 49 0.97 -1.94 5.19
N GLU A 50 1.63 -1.04 4.48
CA GLU A 50 2.81 -1.31 3.66
C GLU A 50 3.95 -0.39 4.11
N TRP A 51 5.10 -0.98 4.42
CA TRP A 51 6.34 -0.25 4.70
C TRP A 51 7.27 -0.27 3.50
N LYS A 52 7.88 0.88 3.25
CA LYS A 52 8.98 1.05 2.31
C LYS A 52 10.11 1.76 3.02
N TYR A 53 11.31 1.23 2.96
CA TYR A 53 12.50 1.81 3.61
C TYR A 53 13.58 2.23 2.62
N THR A 54 13.92 1.38 1.66
CA THR A 54 15.08 1.59 0.76
C THR A 54 14.77 1.33 -0.71
N GLU A 55 13.48 1.26 -1.05
CA GLU A 55 13.02 0.91 -2.38
C GLU A 55 13.38 2.00 -3.37
N SER A 56 13.97 1.57 -4.48
CA SER A 56 14.31 2.38 -5.64
C SER A 56 13.76 1.69 -6.88
N TYR A 57 12.88 2.38 -7.61
CA TYR A 57 12.17 1.81 -8.75
C TYR A 57 12.62 2.44 -10.06
N GLY A 58 12.74 1.60 -11.09
CA GLY A 58 12.98 2.02 -12.46
C GLY A 58 11.70 2.25 -13.25
N GLY A 59 11.80 2.88 -14.41
CA GLY A 59 10.69 3.09 -15.35
C GLY A 59 10.37 1.90 -16.24
N LEU A 60 10.64 0.66 -15.79
CA LEU A 60 10.35 -0.54 -16.57
C LEU A 60 8.89 -0.96 -16.37
N SER A 61 8.16 -1.15 -17.48
CA SER A 61 6.81 -1.71 -17.40
C SER A 61 6.85 -3.18 -16.97
N LEU A 62 6.01 -3.49 -15.99
CA LEU A 62 5.71 -4.81 -15.47
C LEU A 62 4.50 -5.45 -16.16
N LYS A 63 3.93 -4.84 -17.21
CA LYS A 63 2.76 -5.38 -17.91
C LYS A 63 2.98 -6.82 -18.35
N ILE A 64 4.11 -7.09 -19.00
CA ILE A 64 4.50 -8.44 -19.42
C ILE A 64 5.51 -9.00 -18.42
N ALA A 65 5.17 -10.11 -17.77
CA ALA A 65 6.09 -10.84 -16.90
C ALA A 65 7.22 -11.50 -17.71
N LYS A 66 8.33 -11.84 -17.06
CA LYS A 66 9.43 -12.62 -17.68
C LYS A 66 8.95 -13.96 -18.27
N SER A 67 7.86 -14.52 -17.74
CA SER A 67 7.20 -15.73 -18.25
C SER A 67 6.35 -15.51 -19.51
N GLY A 68 6.24 -14.28 -20.02
CA GLY A 68 5.34 -13.91 -21.12
C GLY A 68 3.90 -13.63 -20.70
N THR A 69 3.58 -13.72 -19.41
CA THR A 69 2.22 -13.46 -18.89
C THR A 69 1.89 -11.98 -18.97
N ASP A 70 0.81 -11.62 -19.67
CA ASP A 70 0.21 -10.28 -19.58
C ASP A 70 -0.55 -10.13 -18.26
N ARG A 71 -0.03 -9.29 -17.38
CA ARG A 71 -0.57 -9.05 -16.04
C ARG A 71 -1.83 -8.18 -16.07
N THR A 72 -2.14 -7.49 -17.17
CA THR A 72 -3.39 -6.73 -17.30
C THR A 72 -4.60 -7.65 -17.22
N GLY A 73 -4.52 -8.84 -17.82
CA GLY A 73 -5.60 -9.83 -17.80
C GLY A 73 -6.00 -10.29 -16.39
N ILE A 74 -5.08 -10.24 -15.42
CA ILE A 74 -5.34 -10.63 -14.03
C ILE A 74 -6.29 -9.65 -13.35
N TYR A 75 -6.09 -8.34 -13.59
CA TYR A 75 -6.78 -7.28 -12.85
C TYR A 75 -7.81 -6.51 -13.69
N ARG A 76 -7.89 -6.75 -15.00
CA ARG A 76 -8.79 -6.01 -15.91
C ARG A 76 -10.24 -6.06 -15.45
N TRP A 77 -10.72 -7.21 -14.98
CA TRP A 77 -12.08 -7.35 -14.47
C TRP A 77 -12.37 -6.51 -13.21
N LEU A 78 -11.35 -6.21 -12.39
CA LEU A 78 -11.47 -5.32 -11.23
C LEU A 78 -11.48 -3.85 -11.66
N PHE A 79 -10.65 -3.51 -12.65
CA PHE A 79 -10.55 -2.16 -13.21
C PHE A 79 -11.81 -1.76 -13.98
N ASP A 80 -12.35 -2.67 -14.79
CA ASP A 80 -13.52 -2.43 -15.62
C ASP A 80 -14.82 -2.41 -14.80
N GLY A 81 -14.84 -3.07 -13.63
CA GLY A 81 -16.02 -3.16 -12.78
C GLY A 81 -16.50 -1.82 -12.19
N ASP A 82 -17.79 -1.74 -11.88
CA ASP A 82 -18.46 -0.52 -11.39
C ASP A 82 -17.93 -0.02 -10.04
N ASN A 83 -17.38 -0.93 -9.23
CA ASN A 83 -16.85 -0.63 -7.91
C ASN A 83 -15.32 -0.44 -7.92
N CYS A 84 -14.74 -0.14 -9.08
CA CYS A 84 -13.31 0.14 -9.19
C CYS A 84 -12.94 1.34 -8.29
N PRO A 85 -11.97 1.19 -7.36
CA PRO A 85 -11.57 2.27 -6.46
C PRO A 85 -10.68 3.33 -7.12
N ILE A 86 -10.45 3.25 -8.44
CA ILE A 86 -9.57 4.14 -9.19
C ILE A 86 -10.43 5.04 -10.07
N ASP A 87 -10.17 6.35 -10.01
CA ASP A 87 -10.77 7.35 -10.89
C ASP A 87 -10.22 7.22 -12.31
N LYS A 88 -11.00 6.53 -13.13
CA LYS A 88 -10.69 6.26 -14.54
C LYS A 88 -10.71 7.52 -15.41
N ALA A 89 -11.33 8.62 -14.96
CA ALA A 89 -11.32 9.87 -15.72
C ALA A 89 -9.96 10.59 -15.62
N LEU A 90 -9.19 10.32 -14.57
CA LEU A 90 -7.86 10.87 -14.38
C LEU A 90 -6.75 9.97 -14.93
N LEU A 91 -7.03 8.67 -15.11
CA LEU A 91 -6.06 7.71 -15.59
C LEU A 91 -6.04 7.67 -17.12
N PRO A 92 -4.93 8.01 -17.80
CA PRO A 92 -4.88 8.01 -19.25
C PRO A 92 -5.12 6.62 -19.87
N ASP A 93 -4.56 5.58 -19.25
CA ASP A 93 -4.63 4.20 -19.72
C ASP A 93 -4.31 3.21 -18.58
N PHE A 94 -4.91 2.02 -18.63
CA PHE A 94 -4.73 1.01 -17.57
C PHE A 94 -3.28 0.50 -17.50
N ASP A 95 -2.58 0.43 -18.62
CA ASP A 95 -1.19 -0.06 -18.64
C ASP A 95 -0.24 0.84 -17.82
N ARG A 96 -0.65 2.10 -17.56
CA ARG A 96 0.14 3.05 -16.75
C ARG A 96 0.24 2.68 -15.29
N LEU A 97 -0.60 1.76 -14.83
CA LEU A 97 -0.51 1.20 -13.49
C LEU A 97 0.53 0.08 -13.38
N PHE A 98 1.09 -0.43 -14.48
CA PHE A 98 2.05 -1.53 -14.45
C PHE A 98 3.49 -1.04 -14.34
N TYR A 99 3.75 -0.02 -13.54
CA TYR A 99 5.08 0.48 -13.18
C TYR A 99 5.15 0.58 -11.67
N GLU A 100 6.27 0.22 -11.03
CA GLU A 100 6.37 0.35 -9.57
C GLU A 100 6.58 1.81 -9.15
N PRO A 101 5.94 2.31 -8.09
CA PRO A 101 5.13 1.55 -7.11
C PRO A 101 3.63 1.45 -7.46
N PHE A 102 3.18 2.01 -8.58
CA PHE A 102 1.76 1.98 -8.98
C PHE A 102 1.20 0.57 -9.14
N TYR A 103 2.02 -0.38 -9.60
CA TYR A 103 1.60 -1.77 -9.75
C TYR A 103 1.30 -2.40 -8.39
N GLN A 104 2.16 -2.17 -7.40
CA GLN A 104 1.89 -2.58 -6.03
C GLN A 104 0.66 -1.88 -5.45
N PHE A 105 0.56 -0.56 -5.58
CA PHE A 105 -0.57 0.20 -5.05
C PHE A 105 -1.91 -0.27 -5.62
N MET A 106 -1.99 -0.50 -6.93
CA MET A 106 -3.18 -1.01 -7.61
C MET A 106 -3.63 -2.34 -7.01
N ARG A 107 -2.70 -3.28 -6.85
CA ARG A 107 -3.00 -4.61 -6.31
C ARG A 107 -3.55 -4.54 -4.90
N GLN A 108 -2.88 -3.77 -4.03
CA GLN A 108 -3.30 -3.60 -2.65
C GLN A 108 -4.63 -2.85 -2.55
N GLN A 109 -4.88 -1.87 -3.42
CA GLN A 109 -6.12 -1.09 -3.41
C GLN A 109 -7.31 -1.95 -3.87
N PHE A 110 -7.10 -2.80 -4.87
CA PHE A 110 -8.10 -3.80 -5.24
C PHE A 110 -8.34 -4.80 -4.11
N LEU A 111 -7.29 -5.27 -3.42
CA LEU A 111 -7.46 -6.18 -2.28
C LEU A 111 -8.34 -5.53 -1.20
N ALA A 112 -8.00 -4.29 -0.80
CA ALA A 112 -8.77 -3.53 0.17
C ALA A 112 -10.24 -3.37 -0.25
N SER A 113 -10.48 -2.93 -1.49
CA SER A 113 -11.85 -2.75 -2.02
C SER A 113 -12.65 -4.05 -2.00
N ARG A 114 -12.05 -5.18 -2.37
CA ARG A 114 -12.74 -6.47 -2.37
C ARG A 114 -13.01 -7.01 -0.97
N MET A 115 -12.08 -6.83 -0.02
CA MET A 115 -12.30 -7.15 1.39
C MET A 115 -13.46 -6.32 1.97
N GLU A 116 -13.50 -5.02 1.67
CA GLU A 116 -14.58 -4.11 2.09
C GLU A 116 -15.95 -4.54 1.53
N MET A 117 -16.01 -4.84 0.24
CA MET A 117 -17.24 -5.33 -0.40
C MET A 117 -17.71 -6.67 0.17
N ALA A 118 -16.78 -7.55 0.52
CA ALA A 118 -17.08 -8.84 1.13
C ALA A 118 -17.45 -8.75 2.61
N LYS A 119 -17.32 -7.56 3.23
CA LYS A 119 -17.43 -7.39 4.69
C LYS A 119 -16.51 -8.37 5.42
N GLU A 120 -15.30 -8.58 4.91
CA GLU A 120 -14.32 -9.49 5.51
C GLU A 120 -14.12 -9.14 6.99
N LEU A 121 -14.22 -10.15 7.88
CA LEU A 121 -14.17 -9.97 9.33
C LEU A 121 -15.20 -8.97 9.90
N GLY A 122 -16.27 -8.68 9.15
CA GLY A 122 -17.27 -7.67 9.49
C GLY A 122 -16.78 -6.23 9.30
N ALA A 123 -15.74 -5.98 8.51
CA ALA A 123 -15.21 -4.64 8.26
C ALA A 123 -16.17 -3.78 7.44
N ASP A 124 -16.38 -2.54 7.86
CA ASP A 124 -17.15 -1.53 7.14
C ASP A 124 -16.31 -0.68 6.20
N LEU A 125 -15.00 -0.61 6.45
CA LEU A 125 -14.03 0.14 5.67
C LEU A 125 -12.73 -0.66 5.64
N VAL A 126 -12.11 -0.72 4.47
CA VAL A 126 -10.74 -1.25 4.34
C VAL A 126 -9.89 -0.21 3.62
N SER A 127 -8.90 0.32 4.32
CA SER A 127 -8.03 1.40 3.85
C SER A 127 -6.58 0.95 3.76
N LEU A 128 -5.78 1.68 2.99
CA LEU A 128 -4.34 1.48 2.89
C LEU A 128 -3.57 2.57 3.63
N LEU A 129 -2.56 2.16 4.40
CA LEU A 129 -1.56 3.01 5.01
C LEU A 129 -0.18 2.66 4.45
N HIS A 130 0.38 3.58 3.69
CA HIS A 130 1.74 3.50 3.18
C HIS A 130 2.69 4.29 4.09
N ILE A 131 3.79 3.67 4.49
CA ILE A 131 4.78 4.28 5.38
C ILE A 131 6.15 4.23 4.73
N ALA A 132 6.78 5.39 4.53
CA ALA A 132 8.15 5.46 4.04
C ALA A 132 8.94 6.62 4.65
N PRO A 133 10.24 6.46 4.95
CA PRO A 133 11.03 7.57 5.47
C PRO A 133 11.14 8.68 4.42
N ASN A 134 11.08 9.94 4.85
CA ASN A 134 11.24 11.10 3.97
C ASN A 134 12.58 11.12 3.23
N GLN A 135 13.56 10.40 3.76
CA GLN A 135 14.91 10.29 3.24
C GLN A 135 14.98 9.33 2.05
N ASN A 136 14.00 8.44 1.87
CA ASN A 136 13.90 7.61 0.68
C ASN A 136 13.29 8.39 -0.51
N THR A 137 14.06 9.35 -1.00
CA THR A 137 13.67 10.19 -2.15
C THR A 137 13.57 9.39 -3.46
N ASP A 138 14.22 8.23 -3.54
CA ASP A 138 14.13 7.32 -4.68
C ASP A 138 12.72 6.74 -4.85
N PHE A 139 12.05 6.45 -3.73
CA PHE A 139 10.66 5.99 -3.73
C PHE A 139 9.67 7.04 -4.27
N TRP A 140 9.98 8.33 -4.11
CA TRP A 140 9.07 9.41 -4.52
C TRP A 140 8.88 9.48 -6.05
N LYS A 141 9.80 8.91 -6.83
CA LYS A 141 9.79 9.02 -8.29
C LYS A 141 8.48 8.52 -8.90
N VAL A 142 7.90 9.33 -9.79
CA VAL A 142 6.81 8.91 -10.67
C VAL A 142 7.41 8.18 -11.88
N THR A 143 7.46 6.85 -11.76
CA THR A 143 8.11 5.96 -12.73
C THR A 143 7.31 5.77 -14.01
N SER A 144 5.98 5.75 -13.92
CA SER A 144 5.05 5.71 -15.05
C SER A 144 5.06 7.06 -15.79
N PRO A 145 5.53 7.14 -17.05
CA PRO A 145 5.82 8.43 -17.67
C PRO A 145 4.64 9.40 -17.76
N GLU A 146 3.46 8.91 -18.14
CA GLU A 146 2.26 9.73 -18.35
C GLU A 146 1.57 10.12 -17.04
N LEU A 147 1.89 9.46 -15.93
CA LEU A 147 1.34 9.82 -14.62
C LEU A 147 2.07 11.00 -13.97
N ARG A 148 3.21 11.44 -14.52
CA ARG A 148 4.00 12.58 -13.99
C ARG A 148 3.22 13.88 -13.97
N GLU A 149 2.30 14.05 -14.91
CA GLU A 149 1.43 15.23 -14.98
C GLU A 149 0.37 15.27 -13.85
N LEU A 150 0.16 14.15 -13.14
CA LEU A 150 -0.85 14.06 -12.10
C LEU A 150 -0.35 14.46 -10.70
N GLY A 151 0.96 14.49 -10.47
CA GLY A 151 1.54 14.78 -9.16
C GLY A 151 3.07 14.71 -9.12
N LYS A 152 3.65 15.26 -8.05
CA LYS A 152 5.11 15.35 -7.87
C LYS A 152 5.73 14.05 -7.39
N THR A 153 4.99 13.29 -6.59
CA THR A 153 5.43 12.01 -6.04
C THR A 153 4.48 10.88 -6.42
N ALA A 154 4.96 9.63 -6.40
CA ALA A 154 4.12 8.47 -6.68
C ALA A 154 2.91 8.37 -5.71
N THR A 155 3.08 8.75 -4.45
CA THR A 155 2.01 8.75 -3.45
C THR A 155 1.03 9.90 -3.65
N ASP A 156 1.47 11.07 -4.11
CA ASP A 156 0.55 12.17 -4.49
C ASP A 156 -0.33 11.78 -5.66
N VAL A 157 0.28 11.20 -6.71
CA VAL A 157 -0.42 10.68 -7.87
C VAL A 157 -1.43 9.63 -7.43
N TRP A 158 -1.02 8.67 -6.59
CA TRP A 158 -1.91 7.61 -6.15
C TRP A 158 -3.08 8.12 -5.30
N LYS A 159 -2.81 9.01 -4.33
CA LYS A 159 -3.85 9.70 -3.52
C LYS A 159 -4.91 10.35 -4.40
N ARG A 160 -4.49 10.97 -5.50
CA ARG A 160 -5.38 11.62 -6.47
C ARG A 160 -6.20 10.60 -7.27
N LEU A 161 -5.58 9.49 -7.67
CA LEU A 161 -6.24 8.44 -8.46
C LEU A 161 -7.30 7.67 -7.67
N VAL A 162 -7.11 7.37 -6.38
CA VAL A 162 -8.05 6.52 -5.62
C VAL A 162 -9.20 7.28 -4.93
N GLY A 163 -9.48 8.50 -5.42
CA GLY A 163 -10.52 9.43 -4.98
C GLY A 163 -11.42 8.97 -3.82
N GLY A 164 -11.25 9.57 -2.65
CA GLY A 164 -12.05 9.27 -1.47
C GLY A 164 -11.27 9.48 -0.19
N CYS A 165 -11.77 10.34 0.69
CA CYS A 165 -11.13 10.59 1.98
C CYS A 165 -10.96 9.29 2.75
N GLY A 166 -9.72 8.96 3.13
CA GLY A 166 -9.41 7.80 3.98
C GLY A 166 -9.23 6.46 3.28
N ARG A 167 -9.29 6.35 1.94
CA ARG A 167 -9.03 5.08 1.23
C ARG A 167 -7.54 4.73 1.14
N PHE A 168 -6.69 5.74 0.93
CA PHE A 168 -5.23 5.61 0.91
C PHE A 168 -4.61 6.78 1.66
N MET A 169 -3.73 6.46 2.59
CA MET A 169 -2.91 7.40 3.32
C MET A 169 -1.45 7.06 3.10
N SER A 170 -0.62 8.09 2.98
CA SER A 170 0.83 7.94 2.95
C SER A 170 1.41 8.93 3.93
N VAL A 171 2.18 8.43 4.89
CA VAL A 171 2.85 9.17 5.95
C VAL A 171 4.31 8.79 6.00
N SER A 172 5.13 9.66 6.57
CA SER A 172 6.53 9.34 6.77
C SER A 172 6.76 8.51 8.03
N THR A 173 7.84 7.72 8.06
CA THR A 173 8.28 7.03 9.30
C THR A 173 8.53 8.03 10.42
N GLU A 174 9.09 9.20 10.08
CA GLU A 174 9.36 10.29 11.01
C GLU A 174 8.07 10.94 11.54
N GLU A 175 7.07 11.15 10.69
CA GLU A 175 5.77 11.68 11.11
C GLU A 175 5.04 10.71 12.05
N LEU A 176 5.10 9.41 11.75
CA LEU A 176 4.40 8.40 12.52
C LEU A 176 5.05 8.12 13.88
N PHE A 177 6.39 8.09 13.93
CA PHE A 177 7.12 7.63 15.11
C PHE A 177 8.02 8.69 15.77
N GLY A 178 8.28 9.82 15.12
CA GLY A 178 9.21 10.84 15.63
C GLY A 178 8.74 11.55 16.90
N GLY A 179 7.44 11.50 17.20
CA GLY A 179 6.86 12.03 18.44
C GLY A 179 6.84 11.05 19.62
N LEU A 180 7.29 9.82 19.43
CA LEU A 180 7.35 8.82 20.50
C LEU A 180 8.57 9.09 21.39
N SER A 181 8.36 9.09 22.70
CA SER A 181 9.43 9.23 23.69
C SER A 181 9.33 8.14 24.74
N SER A 182 10.49 7.74 25.28
CA SER A 182 10.57 6.80 26.41
C SER A 182 9.88 7.34 27.65
N ASP A 183 9.77 8.67 27.80
CA ASP A 183 9.06 9.29 28.92
C ASP A 183 7.55 9.02 28.85
N ARG A 184 7.00 8.92 27.64
CA ARG A 184 5.57 8.63 27.41
C ARG A 184 5.27 7.15 27.27
N LEU A 185 6.21 6.38 26.74
CA LEU A 185 6.10 4.94 26.48
C LEU A 185 7.37 4.22 26.96
N PRO A 186 7.57 4.07 28.29
CA PRO A 186 8.77 3.44 28.84
C PRO A 186 9.01 2.03 28.31
N GLU A 187 7.94 1.28 28.06
CA GLU A 187 7.97 -0.07 27.51
C GLU A 187 8.54 -0.14 26.07
N MET A 188 8.53 0.98 25.33
CA MET A 188 9.08 1.07 23.99
C MET A 188 10.52 1.59 23.96
N ALA A 189 11.15 1.87 25.11
CA ALA A 189 12.47 2.51 25.17
C ALA A 189 13.53 1.76 24.34
N ALA A 190 13.66 0.45 24.50
CA ALA A 190 14.62 -0.35 23.74
C ALA A 190 14.36 -0.33 22.22
N TRP A 191 13.10 -0.29 21.81
CA TRP A 191 12.73 -0.18 20.40
C TRP A 191 13.03 1.23 19.85
N LEU A 192 12.74 2.29 20.62
CA LEU A 192 13.06 3.66 20.25
C LEU A 192 14.58 3.87 20.10
N GLU A 193 15.37 3.28 20.99
CA GLU A 193 16.83 3.24 20.88
C GLU A 193 17.28 2.52 19.61
N TYR A 194 16.72 1.34 19.32
CA TYR A 194 17.02 0.59 18.11
C TYR A 194 16.69 1.37 16.83
N ILE A 195 15.48 1.92 16.74
CA ILE A 195 15.03 2.71 15.57
C ILE A 195 15.94 3.92 15.38
N ALA A 196 16.29 4.61 16.44
CA ALA A 196 17.18 5.76 16.35
C ALA A 196 18.62 5.39 15.94
N ALA A 197 19.14 4.26 16.42
CA ALA A 197 20.48 3.79 16.05
C ALA A 197 20.52 3.38 14.56
N ARG A 198 19.46 2.73 14.08
CA ARG A 198 19.36 2.22 12.71
C ARG A 198 18.95 3.29 11.69
N TYR A 199 18.10 4.22 12.10
CA TYR A 199 17.52 5.29 11.27
C TYR A 199 17.72 6.65 11.96
N PRO A 200 18.95 7.21 11.96
CA PRO A 200 19.27 8.42 12.72
C PRO A 200 18.42 9.64 12.36
N TRP A 201 17.91 9.69 11.13
CA TRP A 201 17.05 10.77 10.64
C TRP A 201 15.64 10.77 11.27
N VAL A 202 15.21 9.68 11.91
CA VAL A 202 13.92 9.60 12.63
C VAL A 202 13.88 10.53 13.84
N ARG A 203 15.05 10.85 14.44
CA ARG A 203 15.17 11.82 15.55
C ARG A 203 15.09 13.29 15.10
N GLY A 204 15.32 13.59 13.82
CA GLY A 204 15.57 14.94 13.32
C GLY A 204 14.35 15.83 13.10
N SER A 205 13.13 15.33 13.32
CA SER A 205 11.89 16.07 13.05
C SER A 205 11.36 16.87 14.25
N VAL A 206 12.08 16.85 15.37
CA VAL A 206 11.80 17.68 16.55
C VAL A 206 12.96 18.65 16.72
N ARG A 207 12.70 19.94 16.48
CA ARG A 207 13.54 20.98 17.08
C ARG A 207 13.32 20.88 18.59
N ILE A 208 14.39 20.57 19.32
CA ILE A 208 14.47 20.79 20.77
C ILE A 208 14.30 22.29 21.03
#